data_AF-A0A4P1S0S5-F1
#
_entry.id   AF-A0A4P1S0S5-F1
#
_cell.length_a   1.000
_cell.length_b   1.000
_cell.length_c   1.000
_cell.angle_alpha   90.00
_cell.angle_beta   90.00
_cell.angle_gamma   90.00
#
_symmetry.space_group_name_H-M   'P 1'
#
loop_
_entity.id
_entity.type
_entity.pdbx_description
1 polymer ?
#
loop_
_entity_poly.entity_id
_entity_poly.type
_entity_poly.pdbx_seq_one_letter_code
_entity_poly.pdbx_strand_id
1 'polypeptide(L)'
;MAGSRIKAVLKELRGEKIDVIKYEDDIEHFGANAMSPAKVQRMTIVDRDEKRLEAIVSDEQYSLAIGTHGQNVRLASKLVGWTIDVKKEADKKIEIMAQMGGHAGDLAEPERDPADGTPVSDMPGVGVKTEAKLAASGYTSVETIANSTVEELSDVSGFGHKSAEKLLMKAQKFLEGEAK
;
A
#
# COMPACT_ATOMS: atom_id res chain seq x y z
N MET A 1 -27.29 -14.23 -32.83
CA MET A 1 -28.22 -13.12 -32.49
C MET A 1 -28.15 -12.78 -30.99
N ALA A 2 -27.07 -12.15 -30.55
CA ALA A 2 -26.97 -11.58 -29.19
C ALA A 2 -27.16 -10.06 -29.31
N GLY A 3 -28.09 -9.47 -28.55
CA GLY A 3 -28.29 -8.02 -28.49
C GLY A 3 -29.44 -7.42 -29.31
N SER A 4 -30.15 -8.20 -30.14
CA SER A 4 -31.31 -7.66 -30.90
C SER A 4 -32.45 -7.17 -30.01
N ARG A 5 -32.68 -7.83 -28.86
CA ARG A 5 -33.71 -7.45 -27.88
C ARG A 5 -33.36 -6.15 -27.14
N ILE A 6 -32.11 -6.01 -26.68
CA ILE A 6 -31.63 -4.78 -26.03
C ILE A 6 -31.67 -3.59 -27.00
N LYS A 7 -31.28 -3.80 -28.27
CA LYS A 7 -31.35 -2.75 -29.30
C LYS A 7 -32.77 -2.24 -29.56
N ALA A 8 -33.78 -3.11 -29.47
CA ALA A 8 -35.18 -2.69 -29.60
C ALA A 8 -35.61 -1.79 -28.43
N VAL A 9 -35.23 -2.14 -27.20
CA VAL A 9 -35.52 -1.32 -26.01
C VAL A 9 -34.81 0.03 -26.05
N LEU A 10 -33.54 0.06 -26.46
CA LEU A 10 -32.76 1.30 -26.62
C LEU A 10 -33.41 2.29 -27.59
N LYS A 11 -34.05 1.78 -28.66
CA LYS A 11 -34.75 2.61 -29.65
C LYS A 11 -35.97 3.32 -29.04
N GLU A 12 -36.68 2.65 -28.15
CA GLU A 12 -37.85 3.22 -27.44
C GLU A 12 -37.44 4.24 -26.38
N LEU A 13 -36.30 4.03 -25.71
CA LEU A 13 -35.77 4.93 -24.67
C LEU A 13 -35.02 6.15 -25.23
N ARG A 14 -35.22 6.50 -26.50
CA ARG A 14 -34.67 7.70 -27.15
C ARG A 14 -33.14 7.86 -26.98
N GLY A 15 -32.41 6.75 -26.86
CA GLY A 15 -30.95 6.75 -26.73
C GLY A 15 -30.42 6.85 -25.30
N GLU A 16 -31.24 6.63 -24.28
CA GLU A 16 -30.75 6.44 -22.90
C GLU A 16 -29.76 5.26 -22.84
N LYS A 17 -28.64 5.42 -22.12
CA LYS A 17 -27.63 4.37 -21.96
C LYS A 17 -28.12 3.33 -20.97
N ILE A 18 -28.06 2.06 -21.36
CA ILE A 18 -28.46 0.93 -20.52
C ILE A 18 -27.26 0.02 -20.33
N ASP A 19 -26.99 -0.32 -19.08
CA ASP A 19 -26.01 -1.33 -18.70
C ASP A 19 -26.75 -2.55 -18.14
N VAL A 20 -26.38 -3.74 -18.61
CA VAL A 20 -26.93 -5.00 -18.12
C VAL A 20 -25.89 -5.67 -17.25
N ILE A 21 -26.22 -5.82 -15.97
CA ILE A 21 -25.32 -6.42 -14.99
C ILE A 21 -25.81 -7.80 -14.58
N LYS A 22 -24.89 -8.63 -14.08
CA LYS A 22 -25.23 -9.93 -13.51
C LYS A 22 -25.71 -9.73 -12.07
N TYR A 23 -26.89 -10.26 -11.76
CA TYR A 23 -27.39 -10.35 -10.38
C TYR A 23 -26.60 -11.41 -9.61
N GLU A 24 -26.34 -11.15 -8.34
CA GLU A 24 -25.73 -12.08 -7.39
C GLU A 24 -26.50 -11.99 -6.06
N ASP A 25 -26.62 -13.11 -5.34
CA ASP A 25 -27.26 -13.13 -4.02
C ASP A 25 -26.37 -12.52 -2.93
N ASP A 26 -25.06 -12.63 -3.09
CA ASP A 26 -24.10 -11.99 -2.20
C ASP A 26 -24.03 -10.48 -2.46
N ILE A 27 -24.23 -9.69 -1.41
CA ILE A 27 -24.39 -8.24 -1.54
C ILE A 27 -23.09 -7.53 -1.96
N GLU A 28 -21.93 -8.06 -1.56
CA GLU A 28 -20.63 -7.49 -1.91
C GLU A 28 -20.34 -7.72 -3.39
N HIS A 29 -20.63 -8.93 -3.89
CA HIS A 29 -20.51 -9.25 -5.31
C HIS A 29 -21.55 -8.50 -6.16
N PHE A 30 -22.80 -8.42 -5.69
CA PHE A 30 -23.85 -7.69 -6.41
C PHE A 30 -23.56 -6.20 -6.47
N GLY A 31 -23.11 -5.61 -5.36
CA GLY A 31 -22.70 -4.21 -5.31
C GLY A 31 -21.50 -3.91 -6.21
N ALA A 32 -20.51 -4.82 -6.27
CA ALA A 32 -19.39 -4.69 -7.20
C ALA A 32 -19.85 -4.73 -8.67
N ASN A 33 -20.77 -5.63 -9.03
CA ASN A 33 -21.35 -5.71 -10.37
C ASN A 33 -22.18 -4.46 -10.73
N ALA A 34 -22.90 -3.90 -9.76
CA ALA A 34 -23.74 -2.71 -9.95
C ALA A 34 -22.95 -1.43 -10.25
N MET A 35 -21.66 -1.39 -9.91
CA MET A 35 -20.78 -0.26 -10.21
C MET A 35 -20.22 -0.27 -11.64
N SER A 36 -20.51 -1.32 -12.43
CA SER A 36 -20.18 -1.40 -13.86
C SER A 36 -20.64 -0.13 -14.59
N PRO A 37 -19.77 0.52 -15.40
CA PRO A 37 -18.54 0.02 -16.01
C PRO A 37 -17.27 0.13 -15.16
N ALA A 38 -17.34 0.75 -13.98
CA ALA A 38 -16.16 0.93 -13.12
C ALA A 38 -15.73 -0.40 -12.49
N LYS A 39 -14.44 -0.67 -12.49
CA LYS A 39 -13.88 -1.88 -11.86
C LYS A 39 -13.65 -1.63 -10.37
N VAL A 40 -14.43 -2.31 -9.53
CA VAL A 40 -14.24 -2.33 -8.09
C VAL A 40 -13.17 -3.36 -7.74
N GLN A 41 -12.15 -2.93 -6.98
CA GLN A 41 -11.09 -3.83 -6.52
C GLN A 41 -11.54 -4.64 -5.31
N ARG A 42 -12.23 -3.97 -4.38
CA ARG A 42 -12.78 -4.60 -3.17
C ARG A 42 -14.09 -3.93 -2.79
N MET A 43 -15.08 -4.72 -2.42
CA MET A 43 -16.31 -4.25 -1.79
C MET A 43 -16.37 -4.82 -0.39
N THR A 44 -16.68 -3.98 0.60
CA THR A 44 -16.81 -4.39 2.00
C THR A 44 -18.05 -3.80 2.63
N ILE A 45 -18.75 -4.60 3.43
CA ILE A 45 -19.83 -4.09 4.28
C ILE A 45 -19.25 -3.28 5.43
N VAL A 46 -19.61 -2.00 5.51
CA VAL A 46 -19.21 -1.11 6.61
C VAL A 46 -20.19 -1.23 7.76
N ASP A 47 -21.49 -1.22 7.44
CA ASP A 47 -22.56 -1.27 8.42
C ASP A 47 -23.72 -2.08 7.86
N ARG A 48 -24.15 -3.11 8.59
CA ARG A 48 -25.25 -3.99 8.20
C ARG A 48 -26.62 -3.41 8.55
N ASP A 49 -26.72 -2.62 9.61
CA ASP A 49 -27.97 -2.04 10.09
C ASP A 49 -28.36 -0.83 9.23
N GLU A 50 -27.38 0.04 8.91
CA GLU A 50 -27.57 1.18 8.01
C GLU A 50 -27.53 0.80 6.52
N LYS A 51 -27.25 -0.46 6.20
CA LYS A 51 -27.08 -0.97 4.83
C LYS A 51 -26.06 -0.16 4.02
N ARG A 52 -24.83 -0.06 4.55
CA ARG A 52 -23.73 0.68 3.93
C ARG A 52 -22.62 -0.23 3.39
N LEU A 53 -22.25 0.00 2.14
CA LEU A 53 -21.14 -0.65 1.44
C LEU A 53 -20.05 0.37 1.17
N GLU A 54 -18.79 -0.06 1.28
CA GLU A 54 -17.62 0.70 0.84
C GLU A 54 -16.99 0.00 -0.37
N ALA A 55 -16.85 0.74 -1.46
CA ALA A 55 -16.24 0.32 -2.70
C ALA A 55 -14.84 0.93 -2.81
N ILE A 56 -13.81 0.08 -2.82
CA ILE A 56 -12.43 0.48 -3.06
C ILE A 56 -12.13 0.37 -4.56
N VAL A 57 -11.71 1.49 -5.14
CA VAL A 57 -11.35 1.60 -6.56
C VAL A 57 -9.94 2.19 -6.71
N SER A 58 -9.33 1.98 -7.88
CA SER A 58 -8.10 2.70 -8.23
C SER A 58 -8.39 4.17 -8.53
N ASP A 59 -7.37 5.02 -8.45
CA ASP A 59 -7.51 6.45 -8.69
C ASP A 59 -8.05 6.77 -10.10
N GLU A 60 -7.63 5.99 -11.08
CA GLU A 60 -8.09 6.08 -12.47
C GLU A 60 -9.58 5.75 -12.62
N GLN A 61 -10.07 4.80 -11.82
CA GLN A 61 -11.46 4.33 -11.84
C GLN A 61 -12.37 5.17 -10.93
N TYR A 62 -11.82 5.98 -10.02
CA TYR A 62 -12.60 6.77 -9.07
C TYR A 62 -13.62 7.70 -9.75
N SER A 63 -13.17 8.46 -10.76
CA SER A 63 -14.06 9.35 -11.51
C SER A 63 -15.17 8.59 -12.25
N LEU A 64 -14.84 7.44 -12.84
CA LEU A 64 -15.80 6.58 -13.53
C LEU A 64 -16.81 5.95 -12.56
N ALA A 65 -16.35 5.51 -11.39
CA ALA A 65 -17.16 4.89 -10.34
C ALA A 65 -18.21 5.87 -9.79
N ILE A 66 -17.84 7.12 -9.56
CA ILE A 66 -18.78 8.19 -9.18
C ILE A 66 -19.71 8.50 -10.35
N GLY A 67 -19.15 8.66 -11.55
CA GLY A 67 -19.87 9.06 -12.76
C GLY A 67 -20.27 10.54 -12.75
N THR A 68 -20.81 11.01 -13.87
CA THR A 68 -21.22 12.41 -14.06
C THR A 68 -22.25 12.82 -13.01
N HIS A 69 -21.94 13.82 -12.18
CA HIS A 69 -22.77 14.25 -11.03
C HIS A 69 -23.12 13.13 -10.03
N GLY A 70 -22.26 12.11 -9.89
CA GLY A 70 -22.55 10.99 -9.00
C GLY A 70 -23.63 10.05 -9.51
N GLN A 71 -23.99 10.14 -10.80
CA GLN A 71 -25.09 9.35 -11.37
C GLN A 71 -24.85 7.86 -11.25
N ASN A 72 -23.61 7.38 -11.46
CA ASN A 72 -23.32 5.95 -11.47
C ASN A 72 -23.48 5.35 -10.07
N VAL A 73 -22.78 5.90 -9.08
CA VAL A 73 -22.89 5.45 -7.68
C VAL A 73 -24.32 5.55 -7.14
N ARG A 74 -25.08 6.57 -7.55
CA ARG A 74 -26.49 6.72 -7.16
C ARG A 74 -27.40 5.67 -7.77
N LEU A 75 -27.20 5.34 -9.06
CA LEU A 75 -27.96 4.27 -9.72
C LEU A 75 -27.60 2.91 -9.13
N ALA A 76 -26.32 2.65 -8.89
CA ALA A 76 -25.85 1.42 -8.24
C ALA A 76 -26.44 1.28 -6.83
N SER A 77 -26.39 2.33 -6.01
CA SER A 77 -26.97 2.33 -4.66
C SER A 77 -28.48 2.05 -4.68
N LYS A 78 -29.19 2.66 -5.64
CA LYS A 78 -30.64 2.43 -5.81
C LYS A 78 -30.95 1.01 -6.29
N LEU A 79 -30.12 0.44 -7.15
CA LEU A 79 -30.29 -0.91 -7.69
C LEU A 79 -30.03 -1.99 -6.63
N VAL A 80 -28.99 -1.79 -5.83
CA VAL A 80 -28.60 -2.69 -4.74
C VAL A 80 -29.50 -2.52 -3.51
N GLY A 81 -30.04 -1.32 -3.30
CA GLY A 81 -30.82 -0.96 -2.11
C GLY A 81 -29.96 -0.70 -0.87
N TRP A 82 -28.67 -0.43 -1.08
CA TRP A 82 -27.66 -0.11 -0.06
C TRP A 82 -26.96 1.18 -0.46
N THR A 83 -26.53 1.98 0.52
CA THR A 83 -25.72 3.17 0.24
C THR A 83 -24.29 2.73 -0.06
N ILE A 84 -23.75 3.14 -1.21
CA ILE A 84 -22.39 2.80 -1.63
C ILE A 84 -21.51 4.04 -1.51
N ASP A 85 -20.49 3.96 -0.67
CA ASP A 85 -19.43 4.95 -0.54
C ASP A 85 -18.21 4.51 -1.36
N VAL A 86 -17.65 5.39 -2.18
CA VAL A 86 -16.51 5.08 -3.03
C VAL A 86 -15.25 5.70 -2.42
N LYS A 87 -14.21 4.89 -2.21
CA LYS A 87 -12.90 5.33 -1.74
C LYS A 87 -11.79 4.87 -2.66
N LYS A 88 -10.71 5.65 -2.68
CA LYS A 88 -9.46 5.27 -3.36
C LYS A 88 -8.69 4.29 -2.48
N GLU A 89 -7.93 3.41 -3.13
CA GLU A 89 -7.06 2.48 -2.43
C GLU A 89 -6.02 3.19 -1.55
N ALA A 90 -5.43 4.28 -2.06
CA ALA A 90 -4.45 5.08 -1.33
C ALA A 90 -5.02 5.63 -0.01
N ASP A 91 -6.24 6.17 -0.06
CA ASP A 91 -6.93 6.73 1.11
C ASP A 91 -7.20 5.65 2.17
N LYS A 92 -7.57 4.43 1.75
CA LYS A 92 -7.83 3.32 2.68
C LYS A 92 -6.55 2.83 3.37
N LYS A 93 -5.42 2.78 2.65
CA LYS A 93 -4.12 2.43 3.26
C LYS A 93 -3.72 3.44 4.34
N ILE A 94 -3.88 4.73 4.05
CA ILE A 94 -3.62 5.81 5.01
C ILE A 94 -4.54 5.69 6.23
N GLU A 95 -5.82 5.42 6.03
CA GLU A 95 -6.80 5.27 7.13
C GLU A 95 -6.49 4.07 8.03
N ILE A 96 -6.11 2.94 7.43
CA ILE A 96 -5.69 1.73 8.16
C ILE A 96 -4.39 1.99 8.94
N MET A 97 -3.43 2.69 8.34
CA MET A 97 -2.17 3.10 8.99
C MET A 97 -2.42 4.09 10.14
N ALA A 98 -3.39 4.99 10.01
CA ALA A 98 -3.76 5.95 11.06
C ALA A 98 -4.48 5.28 12.24
N GLN A 99 -5.33 4.27 11.98
CA GLN A 99 -6.06 3.55 13.03
C GLN A 99 -5.20 2.54 13.79
N MET A 100 -4.12 2.02 13.19
CA MET A 100 -3.16 1.13 13.85
C MET A 100 -2.12 1.83 14.74
N GLY A 101 -2.28 3.13 15.02
CA GLY A 101 -1.60 3.79 16.14
C GLY A 101 -0.10 4.03 15.97
N GLY A 102 0.23 5.25 15.52
CA GLY A 102 1.41 5.99 16.00
C GLY A 102 2.77 5.63 15.40
N HIS A 103 3.22 6.42 14.41
CA HIS A 103 4.47 7.19 14.45
C HIS A 103 4.56 7.99 13.13
N ALA A 104 4.13 9.25 13.19
CA ALA A 104 4.13 10.19 12.07
C ALA A 104 5.54 10.76 11.76
N GLY A 105 6.55 9.89 11.68
CA GLY A 105 7.94 10.31 11.61
C GLY A 105 8.84 9.34 10.84
N ASP A 106 8.38 8.80 9.70
CA ASP A 106 9.34 8.35 8.69
C ASP A 106 8.70 8.38 7.30
N LEU A 107 8.95 9.48 6.59
CA LEU A 107 8.81 9.52 5.15
C LEU A 107 10.11 8.91 4.59
N ALA A 108 9.94 7.75 3.94
CA ALA A 108 10.90 6.99 3.16
C ALA A 108 11.74 5.98 3.93
N GLU A 109 11.34 4.70 3.87
CA GLU A 109 12.11 3.64 3.19
C GLU A 109 11.22 2.40 2.96
N PRO A 110 11.44 1.62 1.88
CA PRO A 110 10.66 0.43 1.58
C PRO A 110 10.90 -0.64 2.66
N GLU A 111 9.83 -1.39 2.96
CA GLU A 111 9.75 -2.49 3.94
C GLU A 111 11.09 -3.19 4.20
N ARG A 112 11.65 -3.00 5.41
CA ARG A 112 12.76 -3.80 5.94
C ARG A 112 12.24 -4.62 7.11
N ASP A 113 12.54 -5.91 7.09
CA ASP A 113 12.18 -6.88 8.11
C ASP A 113 12.58 -6.37 9.51
N PRO A 114 11.71 -6.50 10.55
CA PRO A 114 12.01 -6.07 11.92
C PRO A 114 13.11 -6.89 12.62
N ALA A 115 13.87 -7.70 11.86
CA ALA A 115 15.01 -8.47 12.32
C ALA A 115 16.37 -7.82 11.99
N ASP A 116 16.40 -6.79 11.12
CA ASP A 116 17.62 -6.02 10.85
C ASP A 116 17.68 -4.87 11.87
N GLY A 117 18.49 -5.04 12.92
CA GLY A 117 18.76 -4.01 13.94
C GLY A 117 19.31 -2.70 13.36
N THR A 118 19.60 -1.73 14.23
CA THR A 118 19.86 -0.32 13.85
C THR A 118 20.73 -0.19 12.58
N PRO A 119 20.26 0.52 11.53
CA PRO A 119 20.96 0.59 10.26
C PRO A 119 22.34 1.21 10.42
N VAL A 120 23.31 0.71 9.65
CA VAL A 120 24.68 1.26 9.62
C VAL A 120 24.68 2.72 9.14
N SER A 121 23.63 3.14 8.45
CA SER A 121 23.37 4.49 7.93
C SER A 121 23.22 5.54 9.04
N ASP A 122 22.73 5.16 10.21
CA ASP A 122 22.59 6.05 11.37
C ASP A 122 23.91 6.27 12.12
N MET A 123 24.96 5.50 11.78
CA MET A 123 26.25 5.64 12.44
C MET A 123 26.99 6.90 11.96
N PRO A 124 27.44 7.78 12.89
CA PRO A 124 28.09 9.04 12.52
C PRO A 124 29.41 8.83 11.74
N GLY A 125 29.41 9.33 10.51
CA GLY A 125 30.55 9.30 9.60
C GLY A 125 30.67 8.03 8.77
N VAL A 126 29.60 7.24 8.66
CA VAL A 126 29.41 6.31 7.54
C VAL A 126 28.82 7.11 6.38
N GLY A 127 29.54 7.19 5.26
CA GLY A 127 29.00 7.78 4.04
C GLY A 127 28.25 6.72 3.23
N VAL A 128 27.34 7.13 2.36
CA VAL A 128 26.55 6.27 1.45
C VAL A 128 27.42 5.24 0.70
N LYS A 129 28.68 5.59 0.38
CA LYS A 129 29.64 4.68 -0.28
C LYS A 129 30.19 3.57 0.63
N THR A 130 30.29 3.84 1.93
CA THR A 130 30.76 2.91 2.95
C THR A 130 29.64 1.94 3.31
N GLU A 131 28.43 2.46 3.49
CA GLU A 131 27.20 1.69 3.70
C GLU A 131 26.94 0.70 2.57
N ALA A 132 26.96 1.15 1.31
CA ALA A 132 26.71 0.28 0.16
C ALA A 132 27.71 -0.90 0.06
N LYS A 133 28.97 -0.69 0.48
CA LYS A 133 30.00 -1.76 0.50
C LYS A 133 29.79 -2.76 1.63
N LEU A 134 29.34 -2.27 2.80
CA LEU A 134 29.01 -3.10 3.95
C LEU A 134 27.75 -3.93 3.66
N ALA A 135 26.71 -3.30 3.11
CA ALA A 135 25.49 -3.96 2.66
C ALA A 135 25.77 -5.05 1.59
N ALA A 136 26.68 -4.78 0.63
CA ALA A 136 27.08 -5.77 -0.37
C ALA A 136 27.77 -7.01 0.21
N SER A 137 28.29 -6.91 1.44
CA SER A 137 28.96 -8.00 2.15
C SER A 137 28.10 -8.59 3.28
N GLY A 138 26.82 -8.19 3.36
CA GLY A 138 25.87 -8.70 4.35
C GLY A 138 25.91 -7.98 5.71
N TYR A 139 26.66 -6.89 5.84
CA TYR A 139 26.71 -6.06 7.04
C TYR A 139 25.68 -4.93 6.94
N THR A 140 24.41 -5.26 7.17
CA THR A 140 23.27 -4.33 7.08
C THR A 140 22.94 -3.63 8.39
N SER A 141 23.42 -4.14 9.53
CA SER A 141 23.13 -3.61 10.87
C SER A 141 24.38 -3.30 11.68
N VAL A 142 24.30 -2.28 12.54
CA VAL A 142 25.37 -1.84 13.45
C VAL A 142 25.76 -2.97 14.43
N GLU A 143 24.79 -3.78 14.84
CA GLU A 143 24.98 -4.93 15.72
C GLU A 143 25.83 -6.03 15.07
N THR A 144 25.59 -6.33 13.79
CA THR A 144 26.40 -7.30 13.05
C THR A 144 27.84 -6.82 12.93
N ILE A 145 28.06 -5.53 12.70
CA ILE A 145 29.40 -4.94 12.62
C ILE A 145 30.11 -4.98 13.98
N ALA A 146 29.41 -4.67 15.07
CA ALA A 146 29.98 -4.64 16.42
C ALA A 146 30.33 -6.04 16.96
N ASN A 147 29.64 -7.07 16.49
CA ASN A 147 29.87 -8.47 16.85
C ASN A 147 30.88 -9.19 15.93
N SER A 148 31.32 -8.55 14.84
CA SER A 148 32.34 -9.08 13.93
C SER A 148 33.76 -8.67 14.32
N THR A 149 34.75 -9.31 13.70
CA THR A 149 36.17 -9.04 13.96
C THR A 149 36.79 -8.09 12.93
N VAL A 150 37.93 -7.47 13.29
CA VAL A 150 38.66 -6.54 12.40
C VAL A 150 39.12 -7.25 11.11
N GLU A 151 39.36 -8.56 11.16
CA GLU A 151 39.78 -9.39 10.03
C GLU A 151 38.62 -9.58 9.04
N GLU A 152 37.44 -9.98 9.52
CA GLU A 152 36.24 -10.14 8.70
C GLU A 152 35.78 -8.84 8.05
N LEU A 153 35.94 -7.71 8.75
CA LEU A 153 35.65 -6.38 8.22
C LEU A 153 36.72 -5.86 7.25
N SER A 154 37.94 -6.41 7.30
CA SER A 154 39.03 -6.07 6.36
C SER A 154 38.94 -6.85 5.05
N ASP A 155 38.32 -8.03 5.06
CA ASP A 155 38.04 -8.82 3.86
C ASP A 155 36.89 -8.24 3.01
N VAL A 156 36.11 -7.30 3.58
CA VAL A 156 35.09 -6.54 2.85
C VAL A 156 35.76 -5.70 1.76
N SER A 157 35.32 -5.92 0.51
CA SER A 157 35.88 -5.26 -0.68
C SER A 157 35.91 -3.73 -0.53
N GLY A 158 37.13 -3.19 -0.35
CA GLY A 158 37.38 -1.75 -0.28
C GLY A 158 37.52 -1.16 1.13
N PHE A 159 37.66 -1.99 2.16
CA PHE A 159 38.15 -1.60 3.49
C PHE A 159 39.57 -2.12 3.72
N GLY A 160 40.39 -1.36 4.45
CA GLY A 160 41.69 -1.85 4.94
C GLY A 160 41.66 -1.94 6.47
N HIS A 161 42.64 -2.63 7.07
CA HIS A 161 42.72 -2.86 8.52
C HIS A 161 42.43 -1.61 9.39
N LYS A 162 43.01 -0.46 9.04
CA LYS A 162 42.78 0.80 9.78
C LYS A 162 41.37 1.36 9.66
N SER A 163 40.66 1.04 8.57
CA SER A 163 39.28 1.49 8.34
C SER A 163 38.28 0.57 9.04
N ALA A 164 38.54 -0.74 9.01
CA ALA A 164 37.76 -1.75 9.71
C ALA A 164 37.78 -1.54 11.23
N GLU A 165 38.97 -1.30 11.80
CA GLU A 165 39.15 -1.00 13.24
C GLU A 165 38.36 0.25 13.66
N LYS A 166 38.40 1.31 12.86
CA LYS A 166 37.63 2.53 13.12
C LYS A 166 36.13 2.33 13.02
N LEU A 167 35.67 1.48 12.11
CA LEU A 167 34.26 1.19 11.92
C LEU A 167 33.71 0.39 13.12
N LEU A 168 34.45 -0.63 13.56
CA LEU A 168 34.10 -1.46 14.72
C LEU A 168 34.06 -0.63 16.01
N MET A 169 35.06 0.23 16.23
CA MET A 169 35.10 1.13 17.39
C MET A 169 33.92 2.11 17.40
N LYS A 170 33.51 2.61 16.23
CA LYS A 170 32.33 3.48 16.11
C LYS A 170 31.03 2.72 16.33
N ALA A 171 30.92 1.50 15.82
CA ALA A 171 29.76 0.63 16.00
C ALA A 171 29.54 0.32 17.49
N GLN A 172 30.60 -0.08 18.20
CA GLN A 172 30.55 -0.36 19.64
C GLN A 172 30.15 0.88 20.44
N LYS A 173 30.72 2.04 20.12
CA LYS A 173 30.40 3.30 20.81
C LYS A 173 28.96 3.77 20.56
N PHE A 174 28.42 3.49 19.37
CA PHE A 174 27.03 3.81 19.03
C PHE A 174 26.06 2.95 19.85
N LEU A 175 26.30 1.64 19.93
CA LEU A 175 25.50 0.72 20.76
C LEU A 175 25.60 1.02 22.26
N GLU A 176 26.78 1.40 22.77
CA GLU A 176 26.93 1.84 24.16
C GLU A 176 26.20 3.17 24.45
N GLY A 177 25.99 4.01 23.42
CA GLY A 177 25.30 5.29 23.53
C GLY A 177 23.78 5.17 23.62
N GLU A 178 23.19 4.15 22.99
CA GLU A 178 21.75 3.86 23.09
C GLU A 178 21.38 3.12 24.38
N ALA A 179 22.34 2.51 25.08
CA ALA A 179 22.11 1.74 26.30
C ALA A 179 21.91 2.60 27.58
N LYS A 180 21.73 3.92 27.47
CA LYS A 180 21.70 4.84 28.63
C LYS A 180 20.52 5.82 28.64
#